data_AF-R4K3E0-F1
#
_entry.id   AF-R4K3E0-F1
#
_cell.length_a   1.000
_cell.length_b   1.000
_cell.length_c   1.000
_cell.angle_alpha   90.00
_cell.angle_beta   90.00
_cell.angle_gamma   90.00
#
_symmetry.space_group_name_H-M   'P 1'
#
loop_
_entity.id
_entity.type
_entity.pdbx_description
1 polymer ?
#
loop_
_entity_poly.entity_id
_entity_poly.type
_entity_poly.pdbx_seq_one_letter_code
_entity_poly.pdbx_strand_id
1 'polypeptide(L)'
;MFNFIKLPNKLFYSIDNDSKSILQEVKNDKVILILDYLYNCVDRKDIIRFTLEDVIVSCGFKPNTNVGKSNEQFRNILIKLQDLHIISFSEGIDIKTVKPKNLIKCEFNKYIETKVDKETGEIKDSFYIQLSDQDKDKIMNYAKEKVDTLKLLIYYCYLKARIYKRPSGDLGLAASGGRSETCFLKYNRITEDLGIVDKSIKKYNDILIELNLIRIKNPGLWYYLGDELINKRESPNFFTLYFSDKDYARHNLNEAIKSWKGMDINKNKIFLDTREYKNNNRSLNGKIGRIIRKENEGTATEEDLALKEKILNSMNPNLEREKLESILDANLGESLYNIYDDKLNDSDKAEYYEDIENKLGLYDDDTNTLTVDWKYYRWVMVDYQFGDLNGDHKGDIEYFKNCVTKKIRENSSKPKEIIENKVDKNISYEDTMKIVDDDIADDNSYIETLAKEHDEAYAKKKKAFGGFYDNITLFEEQRQRPKF
;
A
#
# COMPACT_ATOMS: atom_id res chain seq x y z
N MET A 1 27.99 -14.12 21.04
CA MET A 1 26.54 -13.96 21.29
C MET A 1 26.14 -12.68 20.58
N PHE A 2 25.20 -12.72 19.64
CA PHE A 2 24.76 -11.50 18.95
C PHE A 2 23.83 -10.73 19.88
N ASN A 3 24.28 -9.58 20.37
CA ASN A 3 23.41 -8.67 21.11
C ASN A 3 22.43 -8.03 20.13
N PHE A 4 21.15 -8.11 20.47
CA PHE A 4 20.08 -7.45 19.73
C PHE A 4 19.05 -6.91 20.71
N ILE A 5 18.39 -5.83 20.30
CA ILE A 5 17.22 -5.29 20.98
C ILE A 5 15.95 -5.70 20.25
N LYS A 6 14.82 -5.69 20.96
CA LYS A 6 13.49 -5.84 20.35
C LYS A 6 12.81 -4.48 20.30
N LEU A 7 12.44 -4.05 19.09
CA LEU A 7 11.66 -2.83 18.88
C LEU A 7 10.27 -3.21 18.35
N PRO A 8 9.19 -2.63 18.89
CA PRO A 8 7.84 -2.93 18.44
C PRO A 8 7.61 -2.41 17.02
N ASN A 9 6.82 -3.12 16.21
CA ASN A 9 6.46 -2.67 14.87
C ASN A 9 5.64 -1.36 14.91
N LYS A 10 4.81 -1.16 15.95
CA LYS A 10 4.11 0.10 16.25
C LYS A 10 5.00 1.33 16.32
N LEU A 11 6.30 1.14 16.54
CA LEU A 11 7.25 2.25 16.49
C LEU A 11 7.19 2.98 15.15
N PHE A 12 7.00 2.21 14.06
CA PHE A 12 7.16 2.72 12.71
C PHE A 12 5.84 2.86 11.94
N TYR A 13 4.87 1.98 12.17
CA TYR A 13 3.57 2.04 11.49
C TYR A 13 2.45 1.50 12.37
N SER A 14 1.22 1.89 12.09
CA SER A 14 0.02 1.32 12.71
C SER A 14 -0.62 0.29 11.79
N ILE A 15 -1.15 -0.79 12.37
CA ILE A 15 -1.96 -1.78 11.65
C ILE A 15 -3.39 -1.26 11.47
N ASP A 16 -3.91 -0.52 12.46
CA ASP A 16 -5.21 0.12 12.39
C ASP A 16 -5.05 1.48 11.68
N ASN A 17 -5.78 1.71 10.59
CA ASN A 17 -5.64 2.91 9.75
C ASN A 17 -5.93 4.22 10.51
N ASP A 18 -6.64 4.15 11.64
CA ASP A 18 -7.04 5.31 12.44
C ASP A 18 -6.06 5.66 13.57
N SER A 19 -5.05 4.82 13.85
CA SER A 19 -4.05 5.11 14.88
C SER A 19 -2.69 5.51 14.31
N LYS A 20 -2.00 6.41 15.02
CA LYS A 20 -0.65 6.86 14.66
C LYS A 20 0.41 5.91 15.20
N SER A 21 1.55 5.85 14.52
CA SER A 21 2.74 5.17 15.05
C SER A 21 3.38 5.95 16.21
N ILE A 22 4.24 5.29 17.00
CA ILE A 22 4.95 5.97 18.11
C ILE A 22 5.82 7.11 17.55
N LEU A 23 6.47 6.93 16.40
CA LEU A 23 7.22 8.00 15.74
C LEU A 23 6.34 9.22 15.39
N GLN A 24 5.12 8.98 14.89
CA GLN A 24 4.17 10.04 14.55
C GLN A 24 3.60 10.75 15.77
N GLU A 25 3.37 10.04 16.88
CA GLU A 25 2.88 10.63 18.14
C GLU A 25 3.98 11.44 18.85
N VAL A 26 5.20 10.91 18.90
CA VAL A 26 6.33 11.54 19.58
C VAL A 26 6.92 12.70 18.76
N LYS A 27 6.85 12.61 17.42
CA LYS A 27 7.40 13.61 16.47
C LYS A 27 8.88 13.93 16.70
N ASN A 28 9.66 12.94 17.13
CA ASN A 28 11.09 13.09 17.34
C ASN A 28 11.82 11.76 17.13
N ASP A 29 12.66 11.73 16.10
CA ASP A 29 13.41 10.56 15.66
C ASP A 29 14.29 9.94 16.75
N LYS A 30 14.70 10.71 17.78
CA LYS A 30 15.53 10.20 18.88
C LYS A 30 14.82 9.14 19.73
N VAL A 31 13.50 8.99 19.60
CA VAL A 31 12.74 7.96 20.31
C VAL A 31 13.28 6.54 20.06
N ILE A 32 13.81 6.25 18.87
CA ILE A 32 14.38 4.93 18.58
C ILE A 32 15.61 4.64 19.44
N LEU A 33 16.46 5.64 19.69
CA LEU A 33 17.66 5.52 20.53
C LEU A 33 17.31 5.45 22.01
N ILE A 34 16.26 6.17 22.43
CA ILE A 34 15.75 6.07 23.80
C ILE A 34 15.16 4.68 24.05
N LEU A 35 14.36 4.14 23.14
CA LEU A 35 13.82 2.77 23.27
C LEU A 35 14.93 1.71 23.27
N ASP A 36 15.96 1.89 22.45
CA ASP A 36 17.18 1.07 22.46
C ASP A 36 17.90 1.12 23.81
N TYR A 37 18.12 2.32 24.36
CA TYR A 37 18.69 2.48 25.70
C TYR A 37 17.83 1.79 26.78
N LEU A 38 16.52 2.06 26.80
CA LEU A 38 15.61 1.50 27.81
C LEU A 38 15.60 -0.04 27.75
N TYR A 39 15.60 -0.62 26.54
CA TYR A 39 15.64 -2.06 26.37
C TYR A 39 16.96 -2.69 26.87
N ASN A 40 18.08 -1.99 26.77
CA ASN A 40 19.37 -2.49 27.25
C ASN A 40 19.58 -2.31 28.76
N CYS A 41 18.96 -1.28 29.36
CA CYS A 41 19.18 -0.92 30.78
C CYS A 41 18.13 -1.51 31.74
N VAL A 42 17.13 -2.20 31.22
CA VAL A 42 16.05 -2.80 32.01
C VAL A 42 16.49 -4.07 32.74
N ASP A 43 16.20 -4.12 34.04
CA ASP A 43 16.51 -5.27 34.88
C ASP A 43 15.50 -6.43 34.68
N ARG A 44 15.72 -7.53 35.40
CA ARG A 44 14.86 -8.72 35.35
C ARG A 44 13.46 -8.50 35.95
N LYS A 45 13.22 -7.35 36.59
CA LYS A 45 11.93 -6.94 37.16
C LYS A 45 11.26 -5.85 36.32
N ASP A 46 11.73 -5.66 35.07
CA ASP A 46 11.25 -4.63 34.15
C ASP A 46 11.45 -3.19 34.66
N ILE A 47 12.36 -2.98 35.62
CA ILE A 47 12.69 -1.67 36.18
C ILE A 47 13.97 -1.13 35.53
N ILE A 48 13.95 0.17 35.22
CA ILE A 48 15.09 0.93 34.71
C ILE A 48 15.44 2.02 35.72
N ARG A 49 16.74 2.23 35.94
CA ARG A 49 17.28 3.31 36.77
C ARG A 49 18.29 4.09 35.96
N PHE A 50 18.04 5.38 35.74
CA PHE A 50 18.89 6.23 34.92
C PHE A 50 18.87 7.68 35.41
N THR A 51 19.77 8.51 34.90
CA THR A 51 19.64 9.97 34.98
C THR A 51 19.33 10.50 33.57
N LEU A 52 18.65 11.64 33.47
CA LEU A 52 18.38 12.23 32.14
C LEU A 52 19.69 12.52 31.39
N GLU A 53 20.72 12.95 32.11
CA GLU A 53 22.07 13.14 31.54
C GLU A 53 22.64 11.83 30.96
N ASP A 54 22.52 10.72 31.67
CA ASP A 54 23.00 9.41 31.24
C ASP A 54 22.32 8.92 29.95
N VAL A 55 20.99 9.06 29.85
CA VAL A 55 20.24 8.68 28.63
C VAL A 55 20.71 9.50 27.43
N ILE A 56 20.89 10.81 27.60
CA ILE A 56 21.32 11.72 26.54
C ILE A 56 22.70 11.34 26.02
N VAL A 57 23.64 11.11 26.94
CA VAL A 57 25.03 10.74 26.61
C VAL A 57 25.08 9.36 25.96
N SER A 58 24.34 8.39 26.49
CA SER A 58 24.29 7.03 25.94
C SER A 58 23.70 6.98 24.52
N CYS A 59 22.81 7.92 24.20
CA CYS A 59 22.28 8.09 22.84
C CYS A 59 23.24 8.86 21.90
N GLY A 60 24.45 9.23 22.35
CA GLY A 60 25.44 9.95 21.55
C GLY A 60 25.25 11.47 21.48
N PHE A 61 24.43 12.06 22.35
CA PHE A 61 24.16 13.50 22.39
C PHE A 61 24.85 14.18 23.56
N LYS A 62 25.02 15.51 23.46
CA LYS A 62 25.51 16.34 24.57
C LYS A 62 24.32 16.93 25.35
N PRO A 63 24.32 16.86 26.69
CA PRO A 63 23.34 17.56 27.53
C PRO A 63 23.36 19.06 27.23
N ASN A 64 22.18 19.65 27.10
CA ASN A 64 22.03 21.07 26.80
C ASN A 64 20.70 21.58 27.40
N THR A 65 20.81 22.55 28.29
CA THR A 65 19.70 23.12 29.07
C THR A 65 18.91 24.21 28.35
N ASN A 66 19.40 24.70 27.20
CA ASN A 66 18.69 25.74 26.45
C ASN A 66 17.36 25.18 25.90
N VAL A 67 16.36 26.07 25.79
CA VAL A 67 15.03 25.73 25.27
C VAL A 67 15.12 25.08 23.88
N GLY A 68 14.37 24.01 23.68
CA GLY A 68 14.31 23.22 22.46
C GLY A 68 15.54 22.36 22.18
N LYS A 69 16.52 22.27 23.11
CA LYS A 69 17.73 21.45 22.96
C LYS A 69 17.59 20.08 23.64
N SER A 70 18.70 19.32 23.70
CA SER A 70 18.72 17.90 24.09
C SER A 70 17.95 17.59 25.36
N ASN A 71 18.10 18.39 26.44
CA ASN A 71 17.45 18.07 27.70
C ASN A 71 15.92 18.14 27.59
N GLU A 72 15.39 19.17 26.95
CA GLU A 72 13.95 19.34 26.77
C GLU A 72 13.40 18.30 25.77
N GLN A 73 14.13 18.05 24.67
CA GLN A 73 13.73 17.06 23.68
C GLN A 73 13.61 15.65 24.28
N PHE A 74 14.59 15.21 25.07
CA PHE A 74 14.56 13.89 25.71
C PHE A 74 13.46 13.81 26.77
N ARG A 75 13.22 14.86 27.57
CA ARG A 75 12.07 14.92 28.47
C ARG A 75 10.75 14.77 27.74
N ASN A 76 10.55 15.53 26.67
CA ASN A 76 9.31 15.50 25.90
C ASN A 76 9.06 14.11 25.31
N ILE A 77 10.11 13.42 24.84
CA ILE A 77 9.99 12.03 24.39
C ILE A 77 9.59 11.12 25.54
N LEU A 78 10.26 11.19 26.70
CA LEU A 78 9.94 10.36 27.86
C LEU A 78 8.50 10.60 28.38
N ILE A 79 8.03 11.85 28.39
CA ILE A 79 6.63 12.19 28.71
C ILE A 79 5.69 11.52 27.71
N LYS A 80 5.98 11.61 26.41
CA LYS A 80 5.14 10.97 25.39
C LYS A 80 5.14 9.44 25.49
N LEU A 81 6.26 8.83 25.84
CA LEU A 81 6.33 7.39 26.10
C LEU A 81 5.51 6.99 27.34
N GLN A 82 5.43 7.86 28.36
CA GLN A 82 4.54 7.67 29.50
C GLN A 82 3.07 7.78 29.11
N ASP A 83 2.70 8.80 28.33
CA ASP A 83 1.33 8.99 27.82
C ASP A 83 0.86 7.79 26.97
N LEU A 84 1.79 7.15 26.25
CA LEU A 84 1.54 5.95 25.45
C LEU A 84 1.58 4.64 26.26
N HIS A 85 1.72 4.70 27.58
CA HIS A 85 1.84 3.55 28.48
C HIS A 85 3.00 2.59 28.15
N ILE A 86 4.06 3.12 27.54
CA ILE A 86 5.30 2.37 27.24
C ILE A 86 6.22 2.37 28.47
N ILE A 87 6.21 3.45 29.24
CA ILE A 87 6.90 3.54 30.53
C ILE A 87 5.97 4.07 31.63
N SER A 88 6.27 3.74 32.87
CA SER A 88 5.63 4.32 34.05
C SER A 88 6.69 4.80 35.04
N PHE A 89 6.65 6.07 35.44
CA PHE A 89 7.57 6.56 36.47
C PHE A 89 7.11 6.12 37.86
N SER A 90 8.07 5.84 38.75
CA SER A 90 7.76 5.56 40.15
C SER A 90 7.11 6.76 40.83
N GLU A 91 6.33 6.50 41.88
CA GLU A 91 5.63 7.52 42.67
C GLU A 91 6.58 8.64 43.13
N GLY A 92 6.11 9.90 43.03
CA GLY A 92 6.88 11.09 43.40
C GLY A 92 7.89 11.59 42.35
N ILE A 93 8.06 10.90 41.22
CA ILE A 93 8.91 11.37 40.13
C ILE A 93 8.10 12.17 39.11
N ASP A 94 8.37 13.48 39.05
CA ASP A 94 7.88 14.35 37.97
C ASP A 94 8.97 14.59 36.92
N ILE A 95 8.85 13.92 35.77
CA ILE A 95 9.79 14.03 34.65
C ILE A 95 9.86 15.46 34.06
N LYS A 96 8.81 16.27 34.22
CA LYS A 96 8.79 17.65 33.72
C LYS A 96 9.78 18.54 34.48
N THR A 97 9.96 18.28 35.77
CA THR A 97 10.75 19.14 36.69
C THR A 97 12.03 18.50 37.22
N VAL A 98 12.21 17.18 37.09
CA VAL A 98 13.39 16.46 37.62
C VAL A 98 14.72 17.05 37.14
N LYS A 99 15.74 17.24 37.98
CA LYS A 99 17.04 17.77 37.50
C LYS A 99 17.78 16.72 36.65
N PRO A 100 18.61 17.11 35.66
CA PRO A 100 19.24 16.14 34.75
C PRO A 100 20.07 15.03 35.43
N LYS A 101 20.66 15.34 36.59
CA LYS A 101 21.51 14.43 37.39
C LYS A 101 20.75 13.62 38.44
N ASN A 102 19.47 13.90 38.64
CA ASN A 102 18.68 13.15 39.63
C ASN A 102 18.41 11.75 39.08
N LEU A 103 18.46 10.76 39.97
CA LEU A 103 18.12 9.39 39.63
C LEU A 103 16.61 9.29 39.36
N ILE A 104 16.26 8.72 38.22
CA ILE A 104 14.92 8.42 37.76
C ILE A 104 14.75 6.91 37.79
N LYS A 105 13.62 6.46 38.33
CA LYS A 105 13.19 5.06 38.32
C LYS A 105 11.90 4.96 37.51
N CYS A 106 11.87 4.10 36.51
CA CYS A 106 10.65 3.78 35.77
C CYS A 106 10.52 2.27 35.53
N GLU A 107 9.31 1.82 35.26
CA GLU A 107 9.05 0.49 34.70
C GLU A 107 8.91 0.62 33.19
N PHE A 108 9.39 -0.37 32.46
CA PHE A 108 9.32 -0.41 31.00
C PHE A 108 8.45 -1.57 30.54
N ASN A 109 7.35 -1.23 29.88
CA ASN A 109 6.47 -2.20 29.28
C ASN A 109 7.10 -2.73 28.00
N LYS A 110 7.77 -3.89 28.09
CA LYS A 110 8.40 -4.56 26.94
C LYS A 110 7.40 -5.19 25.97
N TYR A 111 6.13 -5.29 26.35
CA TYR A 111 5.11 -6.10 25.66
C TYR A 111 4.06 -5.23 24.94
N ILE A 112 4.52 -4.13 24.31
CA ILE A 112 3.67 -3.08 23.71
C ILE A 112 2.60 -3.62 22.74
N GLU A 113 2.78 -4.82 22.17
CA GLU A 113 1.80 -5.48 21.29
C GLU A 113 1.77 -7.00 21.47
N THR A 114 1.48 -7.49 22.68
CA THR A 114 1.13 -8.89 22.87
C THR A 114 -0.37 -9.08 22.70
N LYS A 115 -0.81 -9.76 21.63
CA LYS A 115 -2.17 -10.29 21.58
C LYS A 115 -2.21 -11.47 22.55
N VAL A 116 -2.95 -11.32 23.63
CA VAL A 116 -3.27 -12.45 24.50
C VAL A 116 -4.43 -13.19 23.84
N ASP A 117 -4.21 -14.45 23.51
CA ASP A 117 -5.28 -15.35 23.13
C ASP A 117 -6.31 -15.39 24.26
N LYS A 118 -7.55 -15.01 23.96
CA LYS A 118 -8.60 -14.87 24.97
C LYS A 118 -9.04 -16.22 25.56
N GLU A 119 -8.78 -17.32 24.87
CA GLU A 119 -9.18 -18.66 25.29
C GLU A 119 -8.05 -19.39 26.03
N THR A 120 -6.79 -19.22 25.60
CA THR A 120 -5.65 -19.92 26.21
C THR A 120 -4.83 -19.06 27.17
N GLY A 121 -5.00 -17.74 27.15
CA GLY A 121 -4.14 -16.81 27.89
C GLY A 121 -2.72 -16.71 27.33
N GLU A 122 -2.43 -17.37 26.21
CA GLU A 122 -1.10 -17.36 25.59
C GLU A 122 -0.86 -16.07 24.83
N ILE A 123 0.36 -15.54 24.96
CA ILE A 123 0.83 -14.41 24.17
C ILE A 123 1.08 -14.91 22.74
N LYS A 124 0.16 -14.62 21.82
CA LYS A 124 0.36 -14.80 20.38
C LYS A 124 1.12 -13.61 19.81
N ASP A 125 2.26 -13.93 19.20
CA ASP A 125 3.14 -13.10 18.38
C ASP A 125 3.31 -11.65 18.86
N SER A 126 4.43 -11.40 19.55
CA SER A 126 4.90 -10.03 19.70
C SER A 126 5.39 -9.53 18.34
N PHE A 127 4.72 -8.53 17.77
CA PHE A 127 5.12 -7.90 16.51
C PHE A 127 6.34 -7.00 16.76
N TYR A 128 7.53 -7.59 16.70
CA TYR A 128 8.78 -6.85 16.88
C TYR A 128 9.82 -7.15 15.79
N ILE A 129 10.69 -6.16 15.59
CA ILE A 129 11.96 -6.35 14.89
C ILE A 129 13.08 -6.62 15.88
N GLN A 130 14.07 -7.36 15.42
CA GLN A 130 15.35 -7.47 16.10
C GLN A 130 16.33 -6.53 15.41
N LEU A 131 16.86 -5.57 16.15
CA LEU A 131 17.95 -4.72 15.70
C LEU A 131 19.23 -5.20 16.39
N SER A 132 20.19 -5.70 15.62
CA SER A 132 21.49 -6.09 16.15
C SER A 132 22.37 -4.86 16.33
N ASP A 133 23.26 -4.91 17.33
CA ASP A 133 24.24 -3.84 17.56
C ASP A 133 25.12 -3.64 16.32
N GLN A 134 25.48 -4.73 15.63
CA GLN A 134 26.29 -4.67 14.40
C GLN A 134 25.60 -3.90 13.27
N ASP A 135 24.29 -4.10 13.05
CA ASP A 135 23.56 -3.38 12.01
C ASP A 135 23.42 -1.90 12.37
N LYS A 136 23.11 -1.62 13.64
CA LYS A 136 23.02 -0.26 14.18
C LYS A 136 24.35 0.47 14.02
N ASP A 137 25.46 -0.13 14.44
CA ASP A 137 26.78 0.48 14.37
C ASP A 137 27.22 0.75 12.93
N LYS A 138 26.93 -0.16 11.98
CA LYS A 138 27.19 0.08 10.55
C LYS A 138 26.50 1.34 10.04
N ILE A 139 25.25 1.56 10.43
CA ILE A 139 24.46 2.72 10.01
C ILE A 139 24.94 3.99 10.74
N MET A 140 25.08 3.93 12.06
CA MET A 140 25.41 5.09 12.88
C MET A 140 26.81 5.63 12.61
N ASN A 141 27.76 4.76 12.22
CA ASN A 141 29.13 5.12 11.87
C ASN A 141 29.34 5.40 10.37
N TYR A 142 28.27 5.44 9.56
CA TYR A 142 28.40 5.73 8.13
C TYR A 142 28.83 7.19 7.91
N ALA A 143 30.06 7.38 7.41
CA ALA A 143 30.69 8.69 7.28
C ALA A 143 31.04 9.11 5.84
N LYS A 144 30.82 8.24 4.83
CA LYS A 144 31.24 8.50 3.44
C LYS A 144 30.50 9.66 2.79
N GLU A 145 29.28 9.94 3.22
CA GLU A 145 28.47 11.04 2.72
C GLU A 145 27.78 11.80 3.85
N LYS A 146 27.46 13.07 3.61
CA LYS A 146 26.56 13.82 4.49
C LYS A 146 25.17 13.20 4.44
N VAL A 147 24.85 12.39 5.44
CA VAL A 147 23.57 11.70 5.59
C VAL A 147 23.10 11.83 7.04
N ASP A 148 21.78 11.91 7.22
CA ASP A 148 21.17 11.79 8.54
C ASP A 148 21.12 10.31 8.91
N THR A 149 22.12 9.84 9.68
CA THR A 149 22.26 8.43 10.06
C THR A 149 21.12 7.95 10.96
N LEU A 150 20.50 8.85 11.74
CA LEU A 150 19.34 8.52 12.57
C LEU A 150 18.10 8.25 11.71
N LYS A 151 17.85 9.08 10.70
CA LYS A 151 16.77 8.83 9.73
C LYS A 151 17.03 7.58 8.89
N LEU A 152 18.28 7.32 8.52
CA LEU A 152 18.68 6.09 7.84
C LEU A 152 18.41 4.85 8.71
N LEU A 153 18.70 4.92 10.01
CA LEU A 153 18.40 3.85 10.97
C LEU A 153 16.90 3.60 11.09
N ILE A 154 16.09 4.66 11.21
CA ILE A 154 14.62 4.56 11.24
C ILE A 154 14.12 3.89 9.96
N TYR A 155 14.62 4.32 8.80
CA TYR A 155 14.25 3.74 7.52
C TYR A 155 14.58 2.25 7.43
N TYR A 156 15.79 1.84 7.83
CA TYR A 156 16.19 0.43 7.88
C TYR A 156 15.28 -0.39 8.79
N CYS A 157 15.03 0.10 10.01
CA CYS A 157 14.17 -0.58 10.96
C CYS A 157 12.71 -0.69 10.48
N TYR A 158 12.19 0.34 9.82
CA TYR A 158 10.87 0.29 9.18
C TYR A 158 10.81 -0.78 8.08
N LEU A 159 11.83 -0.89 7.22
CA LEU A 159 11.89 -1.98 6.24
C LEU A 159 11.90 -3.35 6.93
N LYS A 160 12.70 -3.55 8.00
CA LYS A 160 12.68 -4.79 8.80
C LYS A 160 11.30 -5.08 9.37
N ALA A 161 10.56 -4.06 9.79
CA ALA A 161 9.23 -4.22 10.39
C ALA A 161 8.17 -4.63 9.37
N ARG A 162 8.34 -4.22 8.11
CA ARG A 162 7.41 -4.51 7.01
C ARG A 162 7.74 -5.79 6.25
N ILE A 163 8.99 -6.27 6.31
CA ILE A 163 9.40 -7.54 5.73
C ILE A 163 8.71 -8.68 6.46
N TYR A 164 7.99 -9.51 5.70
CA TYR A 164 7.42 -10.75 6.21
C TYR A 164 8.55 -11.64 6.74
N LYS A 165 8.38 -12.17 7.95
CA LYS A 165 9.29 -13.17 8.54
C LYS A 165 8.62 -14.52 8.51
N ARG A 166 9.34 -15.54 8.05
CA ARG A 166 8.82 -16.91 8.09
C ARG A 166 8.89 -17.46 9.52
N PRO A 167 7.88 -18.22 9.98
CA PRO A 167 7.98 -18.96 11.23
C PRO A 167 9.19 -19.91 11.21
N SER A 168 9.90 -20.00 12.33
CA SER A 168 11.01 -20.93 12.52
C SER A 168 10.51 -22.38 12.48
N GLY A 169 11.11 -23.23 11.64
CA GLY A 169 10.76 -24.65 11.49
C GLY A 169 10.18 -25.04 10.12
N ASP A 170 9.88 -24.06 9.27
CA ASP A 170 9.41 -24.29 7.91
C ASP A 170 10.59 -24.71 7.01
N LEU A 171 10.43 -25.75 6.17
CA LEU A 171 11.50 -26.48 5.46
C LEU A 171 12.21 -25.65 4.35
N GLY A 172 12.04 -24.34 4.34
CA GLY A 172 12.56 -23.43 3.33
C GLY A 172 11.66 -23.38 2.09
N LEU A 173 11.68 -22.23 1.41
CA LEU A 173 10.91 -21.94 0.20
C LEU A 173 10.99 -23.05 -0.86
N ALA A 174 12.16 -23.68 -0.98
CA ALA A 174 12.45 -24.70 -1.98
C ALA A 174 11.84 -26.08 -1.66
N ALA A 175 11.51 -26.39 -0.41
CA ALA A 175 11.06 -27.73 0.01
C ALA A 175 9.58 -27.79 0.39
N SER A 176 9.03 -26.75 1.03
CA SER A 176 7.62 -26.74 1.48
C SER A 176 6.70 -25.85 0.64
N GLY A 177 7.25 -24.97 -0.21
CA GLY A 177 6.49 -23.83 -0.71
C GLY A 177 6.15 -22.84 0.41
N GLY A 178 5.96 -21.56 0.08
CA GLY A 178 5.65 -20.56 1.10
C GLY A 178 5.92 -19.13 0.69
N ARG A 179 5.55 -18.16 1.54
CA ARG A 179 5.75 -16.73 1.27
C ARG A 179 7.23 -16.37 1.43
N SER A 180 7.73 -15.56 0.51
CA SER A 180 9.09 -15.00 0.54
C SER A 180 9.25 -13.95 1.63
N GLU A 181 10.45 -13.88 2.23
CA GLU A 181 10.77 -12.92 3.28
C GLU A 181 11.08 -11.54 2.68
N THR A 182 10.02 -10.89 2.23
CA THR A 182 10.06 -9.68 1.42
C THR A 182 8.93 -8.72 1.77
N CYS A 183 9.11 -7.44 1.44
CA CYS A 183 8.02 -6.47 1.33
C CYS A 183 8.15 -5.68 0.02
N PHE A 184 7.06 -5.05 -0.45
CA PHE A 184 7.04 -4.30 -1.70
C PHE A 184 6.32 -2.95 -1.55
N LEU A 185 6.95 -2.04 -0.79
CA LEU A 185 6.35 -0.75 -0.43
C LEU A 185 6.52 0.28 -1.56
N LYS A 186 5.44 1.03 -1.82
CA LYS A 186 5.49 2.24 -2.66
C LYS A 186 6.15 3.38 -1.89
N TYR A 187 6.86 4.26 -2.59
CA TYR A 187 7.52 5.41 -1.96
C TYR A 187 6.54 6.33 -1.23
N ASN A 188 5.36 6.61 -1.81
CA ASN A 188 4.31 7.39 -1.13
C ASN A 188 3.98 6.84 0.26
N ARG A 189 3.88 5.51 0.40
CA ARG A 189 3.56 4.91 1.70
C ARG A 189 4.70 5.09 2.71
N ILE A 190 5.95 5.01 2.26
CA ILE A 190 7.13 5.30 3.10
C ILE A 190 7.12 6.77 3.53
N THR A 191 6.77 7.67 2.60
CA THR A 191 6.65 9.10 2.87
C THR A 191 5.54 9.40 3.88
N GLU A 192 4.38 8.75 3.76
CA GLU A 192 3.26 8.87 4.72
C GLU A 192 3.64 8.35 6.12
N ASP A 193 4.27 7.17 6.19
CA ASP A 193 4.60 6.54 7.47
C ASP A 193 5.76 7.27 8.18
N LEU A 194 6.78 7.75 7.44
CA LEU A 194 8.05 8.25 8.01
C LEU A 194 8.36 9.73 7.73
N GLY A 195 7.63 10.40 6.84
CA GLY A 195 7.95 11.77 6.42
C GLY A 195 9.28 11.90 5.64
N ILE A 196 9.72 10.82 4.98
CA ILE A 196 10.96 10.79 4.18
C ILE A 196 10.60 10.96 2.70
N VAL A 197 11.15 11.98 2.05
CA VAL A 197 10.91 12.24 0.62
C VAL A 197 11.66 11.25 -0.30
N ASP A 198 11.13 11.02 -1.50
CA ASP A 198 11.63 10.07 -2.51
C ASP A 198 13.13 10.16 -2.79
N LYS A 199 13.68 11.38 -2.91
CA LYS A 199 15.12 11.59 -3.13
C LYS A 199 15.96 11.00 -2.00
N SER A 200 15.50 11.14 -0.75
CA SER A 200 16.14 10.56 0.42
C SER A 200 15.95 9.05 0.48
N ILE A 201 14.79 8.52 0.09
CA ILE A 201 14.54 7.07 0.03
C ILE A 201 15.53 6.40 -0.92
N LYS A 202 15.72 6.93 -2.14
CA LYS A 202 16.69 6.40 -3.09
C LYS A 202 18.11 6.41 -2.50
N LYS A 203 18.54 7.55 -1.94
CA LYS A 203 19.84 7.68 -1.28
C LYS A 203 20.02 6.64 -0.17
N TYR A 204 19.01 6.44 0.67
CA TYR A 204 19.07 5.47 1.77
C TYR A 204 19.13 4.04 1.27
N ASN A 205 18.41 3.70 0.20
CA ASN A 205 18.49 2.40 -0.44
C ASN A 205 19.92 2.08 -0.92
N ASP A 206 20.56 3.03 -1.60
CA ASP A 206 21.92 2.86 -2.12
C ASP A 206 22.90 2.59 -0.96
N ILE A 207 22.80 3.36 0.13
CA ILE A 207 23.64 3.19 1.33
C ILE A 207 23.39 1.84 2.02
N LEU A 208 22.12 1.43 2.20
CA LEU A 208 21.81 0.15 2.87
C LEU A 208 22.22 -1.07 2.03
N ILE A 209 22.23 -0.95 0.70
CA ILE A 209 22.79 -1.97 -0.20
C ILE A 209 24.32 -2.06 -0.02
N GLU A 210 25.00 -0.91 -0.03
CA GLU A 210 26.45 -0.81 0.18
C GLU A 210 26.88 -1.43 1.52
N LEU A 211 26.14 -1.12 2.60
CA LEU A 211 26.36 -1.67 3.94
C LEU A 211 26.03 -3.16 4.07
N ASN A 212 25.55 -3.80 3.01
CA ASN A 212 25.08 -5.18 3.00
C ASN A 212 24.00 -5.44 4.08
N LEU A 213 23.02 -4.53 4.18
CA LEU A 213 21.89 -4.67 5.10
C LEU A 213 20.63 -5.14 4.37
N ILE A 214 20.46 -4.71 3.12
CA ILE A 214 19.30 -5.08 2.30
C ILE A 214 19.71 -5.50 0.87
N ARG A 215 18.75 -6.11 0.17
CA ARG A 215 18.75 -6.26 -1.29
C ARG A 215 17.42 -5.77 -1.85
N ILE A 216 17.47 -5.19 -3.06
CA ILE A 216 16.33 -4.62 -3.75
C ILE A 216 16.22 -5.20 -5.15
N LYS A 217 14.99 -5.49 -5.60
CA LYS A 217 14.68 -5.77 -7.00
C LYS A 217 13.39 -5.07 -7.40
N ASN A 218 13.30 -4.60 -8.64
CA ASN A 218 12.09 -4.03 -9.21
C ASN A 218 11.69 -4.89 -10.42
N PRO A 219 10.41 -5.28 -10.56
CA PRO A 219 9.95 -6.11 -11.67
C PRO A 219 9.81 -5.39 -13.02
N GLY A 220 10.15 -4.10 -13.08
CA GLY A 220 10.15 -3.27 -14.28
C GLY A 220 8.92 -2.38 -14.40
N LEU A 221 8.70 -1.88 -15.60
CA LEU A 221 7.50 -1.11 -15.94
C LEU A 221 6.29 -2.00 -16.16
N TRP A 222 5.10 -1.42 -16.06
CA TRP A 222 3.85 -2.09 -16.41
C TRP A 222 2.82 -1.11 -16.97
N TYR A 223 1.85 -1.61 -17.73
CA TYR A 223 0.69 -0.86 -18.20
C TYR A 223 -0.54 -1.77 -18.17
N TYR A 224 -1.74 -1.20 -18.30
CA TYR A 224 -2.96 -1.98 -18.28
C TYR A 224 -3.21 -2.65 -19.63
N LEU A 225 -3.71 -3.89 -19.60
CA LEU A 225 -4.18 -4.61 -20.78
C LEU A 225 -5.33 -3.81 -21.40
N GLY A 226 -5.22 -3.48 -22.68
CA GLY A 226 -6.21 -2.65 -23.40
C GLY A 226 -5.98 -1.14 -23.33
N ASP A 227 -4.94 -0.68 -22.64
CA ASP A 227 -4.56 0.75 -22.67
C ASP A 227 -3.92 1.12 -24.01
N GLU A 228 -4.72 1.75 -24.89
CA GLU A 228 -4.30 2.21 -26.22
C GLU A 228 -3.09 3.16 -26.17
N LEU A 229 -2.94 3.91 -25.09
CA LEU A 229 -1.87 4.89 -24.92
C LEU A 229 -0.60 4.30 -24.30
N ILE A 230 -0.64 3.02 -23.87
CA ILE A 230 0.47 2.29 -23.23
C ILE A 230 1.13 3.17 -22.16
N ASN A 231 0.32 3.64 -21.21
CA ASN A 231 0.77 4.48 -20.13
C ASN A 231 1.61 3.64 -19.15
N LYS A 232 2.92 3.63 -19.41
CA LYS A 232 3.91 2.88 -18.64
C LYS A 232 4.03 3.46 -17.22
N ARG A 233 3.95 2.59 -16.23
CA ARG A 233 4.04 2.86 -14.79
C ARG A 233 5.17 2.06 -14.16
N GLU A 234 5.86 2.61 -13.18
CA GLU A 234 6.90 1.91 -12.43
C GLU A 234 6.25 0.93 -11.43
N SER A 235 6.77 -0.29 -11.36
CA SER A 235 6.40 -1.23 -10.31
C SER A 235 7.02 -0.85 -8.96
N PRO A 236 6.46 -1.28 -7.81
CA PRO A 236 7.11 -1.05 -6.52
C PRO A 236 8.47 -1.76 -6.46
N ASN A 237 9.37 -1.21 -5.63
CA ASN A 237 10.59 -1.89 -5.26
C ASN A 237 10.26 -3.01 -4.25
N PHE A 238 10.90 -4.17 -4.41
CA PHE A 238 10.85 -5.29 -3.48
C PHE A 238 12.11 -5.27 -2.63
N PHE A 239 11.94 -5.43 -1.32
CA PHE A 239 13.02 -5.38 -0.33
C PHE A 239 13.12 -6.71 0.40
N THR A 240 14.35 -7.14 0.68
CA THR A 240 14.66 -8.26 1.57
C THR A 240 15.92 -7.94 2.38
N LEU A 241 16.09 -8.61 3.52
CA LEU A 241 17.31 -8.46 4.33
C LEU A 241 18.45 -9.28 3.71
N TYR A 242 19.68 -8.82 3.94
CA TYR A 242 20.86 -9.56 3.54
C TYR A 242 21.31 -10.51 4.68
N PHE A 243 21.33 -11.81 4.40
CA PHE A 243 21.67 -12.86 5.37
C PHE A 243 23.00 -13.55 5.06
N SER A 244 24.02 -12.80 4.63
CA SER A 244 25.34 -13.29 4.17
C SER A 244 25.33 -14.12 2.88
N ASP A 245 24.24 -14.83 2.56
CA ASP A 245 24.01 -15.51 1.30
C ASP A 245 23.29 -14.60 0.28
N LYS A 246 23.99 -14.29 -0.83
CA LYS A 246 23.43 -13.47 -1.92
C LYS A 246 22.37 -14.23 -2.71
N ASP A 247 22.50 -15.55 -2.83
CA ASP A 247 21.58 -16.38 -3.61
C ASP A 247 20.25 -16.53 -2.88
N TYR A 248 20.27 -16.67 -1.55
CA TYR A 248 19.06 -16.63 -0.73
C TYR A 248 18.26 -15.34 -0.93
N ALA A 249 18.92 -14.18 -0.83
CA ALA A 249 18.26 -12.88 -1.03
C ALA A 249 17.72 -12.73 -2.47
N ARG A 250 18.48 -13.18 -3.47
CA ARG A 250 18.04 -13.17 -4.88
C ARG A 250 16.83 -14.07 -5.09
N HIS A 251 16.83 -15.25 -4.50
CA HIS A 251 15.71 -16.19 -4.57
C HIS A 251 14.45 -15.62 -3.94
N ASN A 252 14.55 -15.04 -2.72
CA ASN A 252 13.44 -14.35 -2.06
C ASN A 252 12.82 -13.25 -2.95
N LEU A 253 13.65 -12.40 -3.55
CA LEU A 253 13.19 -11.33 -4.43
C LEU A 253 12.53 -11.86 -5.72
N ASN A 254 13.07 -12.92 -6.31
CA ASN A 254 12.51 -13.52 -7.51
C ASN A 254 11.13 -14.15 -7.26
N GLU A 255 11.00 -14.96 -6.21
CA GLU A 255 9.73 -15.59 -5.86
C GLU A 255 8.69 -14.56 -5.42
N ALA A 256 9.10 -13.51 -4.70
CA ALA A 256 8.21 -12.40 -4.34
C ALA A 256 7.63 -11.70 -5.57
N ILE A 257 8.48 -11.41 -6.56
CA ILE A 257 8.07 -10.77 -7.81
C ILE A 257 7.16 -11.68 -8.62
N LYS A 258 7.49 -12.98 -8.71
CA LYS A 258 6.67 -13.97 -9.40
C LYS A 258 5.28 -14.05 -8.77
N SER A 259 5.20 -14.17 -7.45
CA SER A 259 3.95 -14.20 -6.70
C SER A 259 3.17 -12.91 -6.89
N TRP A 260 3.81 -11.74 -6.78
CA TRP A 260 3.14 -10.45 -6.95
C TRP A 260 2.57 -10.27 -8.36
N LYS A 261 3.34 -10.60 -9.42
CA LYS A 261 2.83 -10.54 -10.80
C LYS A 261 1.62 -11.44 -11.02
N GLY A 262 1.52 -12.55 -10.27
CA GLY A 262 0.41 -13.49 -10.33
C GLY A 262 -0.79 -13.16 -9.43
N MET A 263 -0.77 -12.07 -8.64
CA MET A 263 -1.92 -11.66 -7.84
C MET A 263 -3.06 -11.15 -8.73
N ASP A 264 -4.31 -11.42 -8.34
CA ASP A 264 -5.51 -11.02 -9.09
C ASP A 264 -5.55 -9.52 -9.39
N ILE A 265 -5.14 -8.69 -8.41
CA ILE A 265 -5.03 -7.22 -8.55
C ILE A 265 -4.05 -6.76 -9.64
N ASN A 266 -3.26 -7.68 -10.19
CA ASN A 266 -2.26 -7.44 -11.23
C ASN A 266 -2.57 -8.22 -12.52
N LYS A 267 -3.68 -8.96 -12.60
CA LYS A 267 -3.95 -9.83 -13.77
C LYS A 267 -4.09 -9.05 -15.08
N ASN A 268 -4.63 -7.83 -14.99
CA ASN A 268 -4.84 -6.94 -16.12
C ASN A 268 -3.60 -6.07 -16.41
N LYS A 269 -2.43 -6.41 -15.87
CA LYS A 269 -1.19 -5.66 -16.09
C LYS A 269 -0.27 -6.43 -17.02
N ILE A 270 0.29 -5.72 -17.99
CA ILE A 270 1.38 -6.21 -18.83
C ILE A 270 2.68 -5.68 -18.24
N PHE A 271 3.57 -6.58 -17.82
CA PHE A 271 4.87 -6.23 -17.27
C PHE A 271 5.95 -6.21 -18.35
N LEU A 272 6.72 -5.13 -18.38
CA LEU A 272 7.87 -4.94 -19.24
C LEU A 272 9.13 -5.19 -18.42
N ASP A 273 10.03 -6.06 -18.89
CA ASP A 273 11.30 -6.36 -18.20
C ASP A 273 12.37 -5.29 -18.46
N THR A 274 11.97 -4.02 -18.32
CA THR A 274 12.83 -2.84 -18.45
C THR A 274 12.48 -1.83 -17.36
N ARG A 275 13.48 -1.01 -17.00
CA ARG A 275 13.36 0.12 -16.07
C ARG A 275 13.73 1.45 -16.73
N GLU A 276 14.01 1.46 -18.02
CA GLU A 276 14.34 2.68 -18.75
C GLU A 276 13.08 3.52 -18.95
N TYR A 277 12.75 4.28 -17.92
CA TYR A 277 11.64 5.22 -17.93
C TYR A 277 12.16 6.64 -18.16
N LYS A 278 12.06 7.13 -19.39
CA LYS A 278 12.22 8.57 -19.67
C LYS A 278 10.89 9.29 -19.42
N ASN A 279 10.77 9.79 -18.19
CA ASN A 279 9.83 10.80 -17.70
C ASN A 279 8.34 10.48 -17.54
N ASN A 280 7.88 10.76 -16.31
CA ASN A 280 6.51 10.92 -15.80
C ASN A 280 5.55 11.51 -16.83
N ASN A 281 4.88 10.68 -17.64
CA ASN A 281 3.74 10.99 -18.53
C ASN A 281 3.70 12.43 -19.09
N ARG A 282 4.84 13.08 -19.34
CA ARG A 282 4.89 14.55 -19.41
C ARG A 282 4.21 15.02 -20.69
N SER A 283 4.37 14.20 -21.73
CA SER A 283 3.65 14.31 -22.98
C SER A 283 2.13 14.18 -22.78
N LEU A 284 1.64 13.15 -22.07
CA LEU A 284 0.21 12.98 -21.78
C LEU A 284 -0.34 14.11 -20.88
N ASN A 285 0.38 14.49 -19.83
CA ASN A 285 0.05 15.60 -18.92
C ASN A 285 0.02 16.96 -19.64
N GLY A 286 0.96 17.20 -20.57
CA GLY A 286 0.98 18.41 -21.40
C GLY A 286 -0.17 18.43 -22.41
N LYS A 287 -0.49 17.28 -23.01
CA LYS A 287 -1.63 17.13 -23.93
C LYS A 287 -2.96 17.41 -23.23
N ILE A 288 -3.20 16.80 -22.07
CA ILE A 288 -4.46 17.04 -21.32
C ILE A 288 -4.56 18.49 -20.85
N GLY A 289 -3.46 19.11 -20.39
CA GLY A 289 -3.45 20.53 -20.03
C GLY A 289 -3.82 21.44 -21.21
N ARG A 290 -3.32 21.14 -22.42
CA ARG A 290 -3.67 21.89 -23.63
C ARG A 290 -5.16 21.74 -23.99
N ILE A 291 -5.73 20.55 -23.85
CA ILE A 291 -7.15 20.32 -24.12
C ILE A 291 -8.03 21.07 -23.12
N ILE A 292 -7.71 20.99 -21.82
CA ILE A 292 -8.44 21.74 -20.77
C ILE A 292 -8.42 23.24 -21.05
N ARG A 293 -7.29 23.79 -21.52
CA ARG A 293 -7.21 25.20 -21.92
C ARG A 293 -8.16 25.53 -23.07
N LYS A 294 -8.16 24.72 -24.14
CA LYS A 294 -9.08 24.90 -25.27
C LYS A 294 -10.55 24.83 -24.83
N GLU A 295 -10.88 23.93 -23.92
CA GLU A 295 -12.22 23.75 -23.37
C GLU A 295 -12.68 24.98 -22.59
N ASN A 296 -11.82 25.51 -21.71
CA ASN A 296 -12.08 26.75 -20.97
C ASN A 296 -12.22 27.97 -21.90
N GLU A 297 -11.52 27.97 -23.03
CA GLU A 297 -11.61 29.02 -24.07
C GLU A 297 -12.80 28.79 -25.03
N GLY A 298 -13.55 27.70 -24.90
CA GLY A 298 -14.67 27.36 -25.80
C GLY A 298 -14.25 26.95 -27.22
N THR A 299 -12.98 26.56 -27.42
CA THR A 299 -12.38 26.21 -28.72
C THR A 299 -12.02 24.73 -28.85
N ALA A 300 -12.35 23.89 -27.86
CA ALA A 300 -12.10 22.46 -27.92
C ALA A 300 -12.98 21.78 -28.97
N THR A 301 -12.36 20.92 -29.79
CA THR A 301 -13.06 20.08 -30.77
C THR A 301 -13.56 18.78 -30.13
N GLU A 302 -14.49 18.07 -30.79
CA GLU A 302 -14.94 16.74 -30.34
C GLU A 302 -13.77 15.74 -30.24
N GLU A 303 -12.80 15.81 -31.16
CA GLU A 303 -11.58 15.01 -31.11
C GLU A 303 -10.70 15.34 -29.90
N ASP A 304 -10.60 16.62 -29.52
CA ASP A 304 -9.88 17.04 -28.31
C ASP A 304 -10.55 16.44 -27.06
N LEU A 305 -11.89 16.49 -26.98
CA LEU A 305 -12.65 15.94 -25.85
C LEU A 305 -12.53 14.41 -25.75
N ALA A 306 -12.65 13.70 -26.86
CA ALA A 306 -12.46 12.25 -26.91
C ALA A 306 -11.03 11.85 -26.52
N LEU A 307 -10.02 12.62 -26.95
CA LEU A 307 -8.63 12.39 -26.55
C LEU A 307 -8.41 12.66 -25.05
N LYS A 308 -9.01 13.72 -24.48
CA LYS A 308 -8.97 13.98 -23.03
C LYS A 308 -9.55 12.81 -22.25
N GLU A 309 -10.69 12.28 -22.68
CA GLU A 309 -11.32 11.10 -22.05
C GLU A 309 -10.41 9.86 -22.13
N LYS A 310 -9.82 9.58 -23.30
CA LYS A 310 -8.84 8.49 -23.45
C LYS A 310 -7.63 8.66 -22.53
N ILE A 311 -7.11 9.88 -22.40
CA ILE A 311 -5.97 10.16 -21.50
C ILE A 311 -6.37 9.95 -20.03
N LEU A 312 -7.54 10.43 -19.62
CA LEU A 312 -8.05 10.26 -18.25
C LEU A 312 -8.25 8.77 -17.92
N ASN A 313 -8.87 8.01 -18.83
CA ASN A 313 -9.07 6.57 -18.70
C ASN A 313 -7.72 5.81 -18.64
N SER A 314 -6.72 6.24 -19.40
CA SER A 314 -5.36 5.66 -19.33
C SER A 314 -4.63 6.02 -18.03
N MET A 315 -4.87 7.21 -17.46
CA MET A 315 -4.28 7.67 -16.19
C MET A 315 -4.93 7.03 -14.96
N ASN A 316 -6.22 6.72 -15.04
CA ASN A 316 -6.92 5.97 -14.01
C ASN A 316 -7.93 5.01 -14.69
N PRO A 317 -7.55 3.77 -15.00
CA PRO A 317 -8.41 2.83 -15.72
C PRO A 317 -9.55 2.28 -14.88
N ASN A 318 -9.58 2.60 -13.59
CA ASN A 318 -10.74 2.37 -12.72
C ASN A 318 -11.57 3.65 -12.54
N LEU A 319 -11.25 4.78 -13.19
CA LEU A 319 -11.93 6.06 -12.95
C LEU A 319 -13.44 5.96 -13.17
N GLU A 320 -13.88 5.30 -14.24
CA GLU A 320 -15.30 5.11 -14.52
C GLU A 320 -15.98 4.20 -13.48
N ARG A 321 -15.26 3.19 -12.98
CA ARG A 321 -15.72 2.35 -11.86
C ARG A 321 -15.81 3.15 -10.57
N GLU A 322 -14.78 3.94 -10.25
CA GLU A 322 -14.72 4.81 -9.06
C GLU A 322 -15.77 5.93 -9.12
N LYS A 323 -16.04 6.50 -10.30
CA LYS A 323 -17.12 7.47 -10.52
C LYS A 323 -18.47 6.86 -10.25
N LEU A 324 -18.76 5.68 -10.83
CA LEU A 324 -20.04 5.00 -10.60
C LEU A 324 -20.21 4.63 -9.12
N GLU A 325 -19.17 4.09 -8.51
CA GLU A 325 -19.14 3.78 -7.09
C GLU A 325 -19.37 5.03 -6.23
N SER A 326 -18.75 6.17 -6.57
CA SER A 326 -18.94 7.44 -5.85
C SER A 326 -20.36 8.02 -6.02
N ILE A 327 -20.95 7.89 -7.21
CA ILE A 327 -22.35 8.30 -7.47
C ILE A 327 -23.31 7.47 -6.61
N LEU A 328 -23.10 6.16 -6.54
CA LEU A 328 -23.90 5.27 -5.69
C LEU A 328 -23.69 5.61 -4.20
N ASP A 329 -22.45 5.74 -3.74
CA ASP A 329 -22.15 6.00 -2.33
C ASP A 329 -22.71 7.36 -1.85
N ALA A 330 -22.86 8.34 -2.75
CA ALA A 330 -23.51 9.63 -2.47
C ALA A 330 -25.05 9.59 -2.44
N ASN A 331 -25.67 8.56 -3.02
CA ASN A 331 -27.12 8.46 -3.22
C ASN A 331 -27.67 7.11 -2.70
N LEU A 332 -27.46 6.86 -1.41
CA LEU A 332 -27.83 5.61 -0.76
C LEU A 332 -29.33 5.30 -0.89
N GLY A 333 -29.64 4.14 -1.48
CA GLY A 333 -31.00 3.62 -1.57
C GLY A 333 -31.76 4.05 -2.82
N GLU A 334 -31.15 4.84 -3.71
CA GLU A 334 -31.76 5.32 -4.95
C GLU A 334 -31.21 4.57 -6.17
N SER A 335 -32.07 4.22 -7.12
CA SER A 335 -31.64 3.56 -8.36
C SER A 335 -30.86 4.50 -9.27
N LEU A 336 -30.07 3.94 -10.19
CA LEU A 336 -29.23 4.74 -11.09
C LEU A 336 -30.10 5.49 -12.09
N TYR A 337 -31.20 4.90 -12.55
CA TYR A 337 -32.24 5.62 -13.31
C TYR A 337 -32.62 6.94 -12.63
N ASN A 338 -33.11 6.88 -11.39
CA ASN A 338 -33.57 8.08 -10.65
C ASN A 338 -32.42 9.07 -10.41
N ILE A 339 -31.21 8.59 -10.13
CA ILE A 339 -30.06 9.48 -9.93
C ILE A 339 -29.71 10.23 -11.24
N TYR A 340 -29.71 9.55 -12.38
CA TYR A 340 -29.38 10.18 -13.66
C TYR A 340 -30.50 11.08 -14.19
N ASP A 341 -31.76 10.71 -13.98
CA ASP A 341 -32.93 11.50 -14.40
C ASP A 341 -33.12 12.75 -13.51
N ASP A 342 -33.28 12.55 -12.19
CA ASP A 342 -33.69 13.63 -11.28
C ASP A 342 -32.56 14.55 -10.83
N LYS A 343 -31.32 14.03 -10.73
CA LYS A 343 -30.21 14.76 -10.09
C LYS A 343 -29.11 15.18 -11.04
N LEU A 344 -28.84 14.38 -12.06
CA LEU A 344 -27.78 14.65 -13.02
C LEU A 344 -28.31 15.19 -14.36
N ASN A 345 -29.64 15.17 -14.57
CA ASN A 345 -30.32 15.60 -15.80
C ASN A 345 -29.68 15.00 -17.08
N ASP A 346 -29.35 13.70 -17.04
CA ASP A 346 -28.72 12.95 -18.13
C ASP A 346 -29.71 11.87 -18.62
N SER A 347 -30.63 12.27 -19.51
CA SER A 347 -31.74 11.43 -19.98
C SER A 347 -31.27 10.17 -20.70
N ASP A 348 -30.16 10.25 -21.43
CA ASP A 348 -29.62 9.11 -22.19
C ASP A 348 -29.10 8.02 -21.24
N LYS A 349 -28.46 8.42 -20.13
CA LYS A 349 -28.04 7.47 -19.10
C LYS A 349 -29.18 7.00 -18.22
N ALA A 350 -30.18 7.84 -17.97
CA ALA A 350 -31.37 7.43 -17.25
C ALA A 350 -32.05 6.26 -17.99
N GLU A 351 -32.38 6.44 -19.27
CA GLU A 351 -33.02 5.40 -20.10
C GLU A 351 -32.17 4.11 -20.18
N TYR A 352 -30.84 4.27 -20.29
CA TYR A 352 -29.92 3.14 -20.26
C TYR A 352 -29.99 2.32 -18.97
N TYR A 353 -29.98 2.98 -17.81
CA TYR A 353 -30.02 2.29 -16.51
C TYR A 353 -31.40 1.75 -16.19
N GLU A 354 -32.48 2.42 -16.60
CA GLU A 354 -33.85 1.91 -16.50
C GLU A 354 -34.00 0.55 -17.20
N ASP A 355 -33.53 0.45 -18.45
CA ASP A 355 -33.59 -0.79 -19.24
C ASP A 355 -32.81 -1.93 -18.55
N ILE A 356 -31.64 -1.64 -17.99
CA ILE A 356 -30.81 -2.63 -17.29
C ILE A 356 -31.47 -3.07 -15.98
N GLU A 357 -31.91 -2.12 -15.16
CA GLU A 357 -32.55 -2.38 -13.87
C GLU A 357 -33.79 -3.25 -14.04
N ASN A 358 -34.61 -2.96 -15.07
CA ASN A 358 -35.80 -3.73 -15.42
C ASN A 358 -35.45 -5.13 -15.94
N LYS A 359 -34.44 -5.26 -16.82
CA LYS A 359 -34.01 -6.57 -17.35
C LYS A 359 -33.48 -7.50 -16.25
N LEU A 360 -32.77 -6.94 -15.27
CA LEU A 360 -32.19 -7.66 -14.14
C LEU A 360 -33.19 -7.90 -13.00
N GLY A 361 -34.32 -7.19 -12.98
CA GLY A 361 -35.34 -7.27 -11.92
C GLY A 361 -34.89 -6.63 -10.62
N LEU A 362 -34.12 -5.54 -10.71
CA LEU A 362 -33.58 -4.79 -9.57
C LEU A 362 -34.54 -3.75 -9.01
N TYR A 363 -35.55 -3.37 -9.79
CA TYR A 363 -36.56 -2.38 -9.46
C TYR A 363 -37.96 -3.00 -9.53
N ASP A 364 -38.84 -2.62 -8.61
CA ASP A 364 -40.25 -3.01 -8.58
C ASP A 364 -41.10 -1.78 -8.91
N ASP A 365 -41.70 -1.77 -10.09
CA ASP A 365 -42.52 -0.67 -10.59
C ASP A 365 -43.80 -0.46 -9.76
N ASP A 366 -44.33 -1.52 -9.13
CA ASP A 366 -45.56 -1.44 -8.34
C ASP A 366 -45.30 -0.77 -6.98
N THR A 367 -44.12 -0.98 -6.40
CA THR A 367 -43.74 -0.41 -5.10
C THR A 367 -42.78 0.76 -5.17
N ASN A 368 -42.27 1.08 -6.37
CA ASN A 368 -41.28 2.14 -6.63
C ASN A 368 -40.03 2.01 -5.74
N THR A 369 -39.56 0.78 -5.55
CA THR A 369 -38.45 0.45 -4.63
C THR A 369 -37.52 -0.61 -5.21
N LEU A 370 -36.29 -0.66 -4.69
CA LEU A 370 -35.32 -1.71 -5.01
C LEU A 370 -35.81 -3.08 -4.49
N THR A 371 -35.69 -4.11 -5.33
CA THR A 371 -36.07 -5.51 -5.00
C THR A 371 -35.05 -6.21 -4.10
N VAL A 372 -33.84 -5.67 -4.00
CA VAL A 372 -32.71 -6.18 -3.23
C VAL A 372 -32.13 -5.11 -2.31
N ASP A 373 -31.37 -5.53 -1.30
CA ASP A 373 -30.69 -4.58 -0.41
C ASP A 373 -29.66 -3.71 -1.16
N TRP A 374 -29.47 -2.49 -0.68
CA TRP A 374 -28.60 -1.48 -1.31
C TRP A 374 -27.18 -2.00 -1.62
N LYS A 375 -26.59 -2.75 -0.69
CA LYS A 375 -25.24 -3.29 -0.86
C LYS A 375 -25.18 -4.28 -2.02
N TYR A 376 -26.22 -5.10 -2.17
CA TYR A 376 -26.34 -6.03 -3.27
C TYR A 376 -26.63 -5.32 -4.60
N TYR A 377 -27.53 -4.33 -4.60
CA TYR A 377 -27.80 -3.48 -5.75
C TYR A 377 -26.52 -2.82 -6.29
N ARG A 378 -25.74 -2.17 -5.40
CA ARG A 378 -24.44 -1.56 -5.73
C ARG A 378 -23.49 -2.55 -6.40
N TRP A 379 -23.41 -3.77 -5.85
CA TRP A 379 -22.57 -4.82 -6.43
C TRP A 379 -23.03 -5.19 -7.85
N VAL A 380 -24.32 -5.42 -8.07
CA VAL A 380 -24.84 -5.79 -9.40
C VAL A 380 -24.56 -4.70 -10.41
N MET A 381 -24.85 -3.42 -10.10
CA MET A 381 -24.68 -2.35 -11.09
C MET A 381 -23.21 -2.08 -11.44
N VAL A 382 -22.32 -2.15 -10.45
CA VAL A 382 -20.88 -1.96 -10.69
C VAL A 382 -20.30 -3.14 -11.48
N ASP A 383 -20.58 -4.37 -11.08
CA ASP A 383 -19.99 -5.55 -11.72
C ASP A 383 -20.70 -5.89 -13.05
N TYR A 384 -21.96 -5.49 -13.27
CA TYR A 384 -22.59 -5.57 -14.58
C TYR A 384 -21.88 -4.66 -15.59
N GLN A 385 -21.58 -3.41 -15.19
CA GLN A 385 -20.95 -2.42 -16.05
C GLN A 385 -19.48 -2.72 -16.34
N PHE A 386 -18.76 -3.27 -15.36
CA PHE A 386 -17.30 -3.40 -15.43
C PHE A 386 -16.81 -4.86 -15.41
N GLY A 387 -17.70 -5.82 -15.23
CA GLY A 387 -17.36 -7.21 -14.89
C GLY A 387 -16.98 -7.35 -13.43
N ASP A 388 -16.87 -8.59 -12.98
CA ASP A 388 -16.23 -8.89 -11.70
C ASP A 388 -14.73 -8.48 -11.73
N LEU A 389 -13.97 -8.79 -10.67
CA LEU A 389 -12.52 -8.50 -10.65
C LEU A 389 -11.75 -9.20 -11.80
N ASN A 390 -12.40 -10.14 -12.50
CA ASN A 390 -11.89 -10.82 -13.65
C ASN A 390 -12.30 -10.21 -15.01
N GLY A 391 -13.22 -9.24 -15.02
CA GLY A 391 -13.90 -8.79 -16.24
C GLY A 391 -14.88 -9.84 -16.77
N ASP A 392 -15.11 -10.91 -16.02
CA ASP A 392 -16.04 -11.97 -16.37
C ASP A 392 -17.47 -11.46 -16.11
N HIS A 393 -18.41 -11.97 -16.90
CA HIS A 393 -19.84 -11.61 -16.84
C HIS A 393 -20.17 -10.13 -17.08
N LYS A 394 -19.23 -9.28 -17.53
CA LYS A 394 -19.54 -7.90 -17.94
C LYS A 394 -20.69 -7.89 -18.96
N GLY A 395 -21.77 -7.19 -18.66
CA GLY A 395 -22.97 -7.12 -19.51
C GLY A 395 -23.74 -8.45 -19.65
N ASP A 396 -23.42 -9.47 -18.86
CA ASP A 396 -24.09 -10.78 -18.89
C ASP A 396 -25.40 -10.72 -18.11
N ILE A 397 -26.45 -10.32 -18.82
CA ILE A 397 -27.82 -10.17 -18.29
C ILE A 397 -28.30 -11.48 -17.64
N GLU A 398 -27.99 -12.64 -18.23
CA GLU A 398 -28.50 -13.92 -17.74
C GLU A 398 -27.83 -14.33 -16.43
N TYR A 399 -26.51 -14.15 -16.31
CA TYR A 399 -25.79 -14.35 -15.06
C TYR A 399 -26.34 -13.47 -13.93
N PHE A 400 -26.41 -12.16 -14.15
CA PHE A 400 -26.82 -11.23 -13.09
C PHE A 400 -28.30 -11.37 -12.73
N LYS A 401 -29.19 -11.65 -13.70
CA LYS A 401 -30.60 -11.95 -13.43
C LYS A 401 -30.77 -13.20 -12.56
N ASN A 402 -29.96 -14.23 -12.79
CA ASN A 402 -29.95 -15.43 -11.95
C ASN A 402 -29.46 -15.13 -10.52
N CYS A 403 -28.43 -14.29 -10.37
CA CYS A 403 -27.94 -13.82 -9.07
C CYS A 403 -29.02 -13.05 -8.29
N VAL A 404 -29.67 -12.07 -8.94
CA VAL A 404 -30.75 -11.26 -8.34
C VAL A 404 -31.92 -12.16 -7.92
N THR A 405 -32.38 -13.05 -8.82
CA THR A 405 -33.49 -13.98 -8.53
C THR A 405 -33.18 -14.87 -7.33
N LYS A 406 -31.94 -15.39 -7.23
CA LYS A 406 -31.50 -16.20 -6.09
C LYS A 406 -31.52 -15.37 -4.80
N LYS A 407 -31.00 -14.15 -4.83
CA LYS A 407 -30.95 -13.24 -3.67
C LYS A 407 -32.34 -12.88 -3.15
N ILE A 408 -33.29 -12.60 -4.05
CA ILE A 408 -34.70 -12.34 -3.69
C ILE A 408 -35.29 -13.55 -2.94
N ARG A 409 -35.11 -14.76 -3.46
CA ARG A 409 -35.59 -16.01 -2.80
C ARG A 409 -34.99 -16.20 -1.39
N GLU A 410 -33.70 -15.93 -1.24
CA GLU A 410 -33.00 -16.03 0.05
C GLU A 410 -33.51 -15.00 1.07
N ASN A 411 -33.85 -13.79 0.63
CA ASN A 411 -34.40 -12.73 1.48
C ASN A 411 -35.86 -12.99 1.86
N SER A 412 -36.67 -13.59 0.98
CA SER A 412 -38.04 -14.02 1.30
C SER A 412 -38.10 -15.15 2.34
N SER A 413 -36.97 -15.82 2.59
CA SER A 413 -36.86 -16.97 3.50
C SER A 413 -36.39 -16.60 4.91
N LYS A 414 -36.09 -15.32 5.20
CA LYS A 414 -35.61 -14.85 6.52
C LYS A 414 -36.62 -13.92 7.19
N PRO A 415 -36.78 -13.95 8.54
CA PRO A 415 -37.60 -12.98 9.25
C PRO A 415 -36.97 -11.58 9.17
N LYS A 416 -37.78 -10.55 8.87
CA LYS A 416 -37.33 -9.15 8.73
C LYS A 416 -36.90 -8.57 10.10
N GLU A 417 -35.62 -8.23 10.26
CA GLU A 417 -35.15 -7.28 11.27
C GLU A 417 -34.95 -5.90 10.62
N ILE A 418 -35.48 -4.87 11.30
CA ILE A 418 -35.42 -3.46 10.90
C ILE A 418 -34.08 -2.89 11.39
N ILE A 419 -33.26 -2.34 10.48
CA ILE A 419 -32.05 -1.59 10.85
C ILE A 419 -32.20 -0.15 10.34
N GLU A 420 -32.23 0.78 11.29
CA GLU A 420 -32.22 2.23 11.05
C GLU A 420 -30.83 2.72 10.61
N ASN A 421 -30.80 3.52 9.53
CA ASN A 421 -29.61 4.17 9.00
C ASN A 421 -29.22 5.41 9.84
N LYS A 422 -27.94 5.52 10.23
CA LYS A 422 -27.31 6.79 10.64
C LYS A 422 -26.23 7.16 9.63
N VAL A 423 -26.35 8.36 9.06
CA VAL A 423 -25.41 8.97 8.12
C VAL A 423 -24.66 10.09 8.83
N ASP A 424 -23.34 10.12 8.70
CA ASP A 424 -22.52 11.31 8.98
C ASP A 424 -21.82 11.75 7.68
N LYS A 425 -22.02 13.03 7.31
CA LYS A 425 -21.46 13.68 6.12
C LYS A 425 -20.19 14.46 6.48
N ASN A 426 -19.18 14.41 5.61
CA ASN A 426 -18.53 15.57 4.95
C ASN A 426 -17.11 15.23 4.47
N ILE A 427 -16.74 15.69 3.27
CA ILE A 427 -15.58 16.57 2.97
C ILE A 427 -15.61 16.94 1.47
N SER A 428 -15.39 18.23 1.20
CA SER A 428 -15.41 18.89 -0.12
C SER A 428 -14.01 18.98 -0.74
N TYR A 429 -13.94 18.91 -2.07
CA TYR A 429 -12.74 18.90 -2.94
C TYR A 429 -12.59 20.25 -3.67
N GLU A 430 -11.81 21.21 -3.15
CA GLU A 430 -11.56 22.47 -3.90
C GLU A 430 -10.13 23.06 -3.83
N ASP A 431 -9.15 22.45 -3.16
CA ASP A 431 -7.91 23.19 -2.81
C ASP A 431 -6.62 22.87 -3.60
N THR A 432 -6.68 22.31 -4.81
CA THR A 432 -5.44 22.05 -5.57
C THR A 432 -5.51 22.35 -7.06
N MET A 433 -5.46 23.63 -7.43
CA MET A 433 -4.92 24.05 -8.73
C MET A 433 -4.20 25.38 -8.64
N LYS A 434 -2.86 25.36 -8.80
CA LYS A 434 -2.10 26.53 -9.27
C LYS A 434 -0.67 26.22 -9.74
N ILE A 435 -0.35 26.74 -10.93
CA ILE A 435 0.94 27.15 -11.53
C ILE A 435 1.81 26.05 -12.21
N VAL A 436 2.05 26.12 -13.54
CA VAL A 436 3.15 26.84 -14.25
C VAL A 436 3.18 26.43 -15.73
N ASP A 437 3.13 27.42 -16.63
CA ASP A 437 3.48 27.38 -18.07
C ASP A 437 5.00 27.41 -18.29
N ASP A 438 5.51 26.70 -19.31
CA ASP A 438 6.34 27.26 -20.41
C ASP A 438 7.02 26.16 -21.29
N ASP A 439 6.89 26.38 -22.61
CA ASP A 439 7.72 26.07 -23.78
C ASP A 439 8.02 24.64 -24.35
N ILE A 440 7.36 24.40 -25.50
CA ILE A 440 7.79 24.02 -26.88
C ILE A 440 8.90 22.94 -27.10
N ALA A 441 8.55 21.84 -27.79
CA ALA A 441 9.02 21.46 -29.15
C ALA A 441 8.67 20.00 -29.52
N ASP A 442 8.39 19.77 -30.81
CA ASP A 442 7.94 18.54 -31.49
C ASP A 442 8.80 17.28 -31.31
N ASP A 443 8.17 16.09 -31.37
CA ASP A 443 8.78 14.95 -32.07
C ASP A 443 7.78 13.82 -32.39
N ASN A 444 7.48 13.63 -33.69
CA ASN A 444 6.58 12.60 -34.23
C ASN A 444 7.29 11.25 -34.52
N SER A 445 8.55 11.05 -34.12
CA SER A 445 9.30 9.80 -34.39
C SER A 445 9.09 8.70 -33.33
N TYR A 446 8.44 9.01 -32.20
CA TYR A 446 8.26 8.08 -31.08
C TYR A 446 7.15 7.04 -31.30
N ILE A 447 6.13 7.36 -32.10
CA ILE A 447 4.97 6.48 -32.34
C ILE A 447 5.34 5.27 -33.20
N GLU A 448 6.22 5.42 -34.19
CA GLU A 448 6.65 4.31 -35.04
C GLU A 448 7.56 3.31 -34.31
N THR A 449 8.31 3.78 -33.30
CA THR A 449 9.17 2.91 -32.48
C THR A 449 8.34 2.04 -31.53
N LEU A 450 7.24 2.58 -31.00
CA LEU A 450 6.34 1.87 -30.07
C LEU A 450 5.52 0.75 -30.72
N ALA A 451 5.10 0.93 -31.97
CA ALA A 451 4.37 -0.11 -32.72
C ALA A 451 5.24 -1.37 -32.92
N LYS A 452 6.54 -1.16 -33.18
CA LYS A 452 7.50 -2.26 -33.39
C LYS A 452 7.80 -3.05 -32.11
N GLU A 453 7.91 -2.36 -30.97
CA GLU A 453 8.09 -3.01 -29.66
C GLU A 453 6.86 -3.82 -29.23
N HIS A 454 5.66 -3.33 -29.55
CA HIS A 454 4.39 -4.01 -29.28
C HIS A 454 4.30 -5.36 -30.02
N ASP A 455 4.63 -5.37 -31.31
CA ASP A 455 4.54 -6.58 -32.14
C ASP A 455 5.57 -7.64 -31.73
N GLU A 456 6.78 -7.22 -31.32
CA GLU A 456 7.81 -8.13 -30.79
C GLU A 456 7.41 -8.75 -29.43
N ALA A 457 6.79 -7.96 -28.54
CA ALA A 457 6.29 -8.44 -27.25
C ALA A 457 5.11 -9.40 -27.41
N TYR A 458 4.18 -9.10 -28.32
CA TYR A 458 3.04 -9.95 -28.65
C TYR A 458 3.49 -11.28 -29.30
N ALA A 459 4.47 -11.23 -30.21
CA ALA A 459 5.06 -12.43 -30.82
C ALA A 459 5.77 -13.33 -29.81
N LYS A 460 6.51 -12.76 -28.83
CA LYS A 460 7.13 -13.53 -27.74
C LYS A 460 6.09 -14.21 -26.85
N LYS A 461 4.97 -13.55 -26.55
CA LYS A 461 3.87 -14.12 -25.76
C LYS A 461 3.17 -15.25 -26.50
N LYS A 462 2.92 -15.10 -27.81
CA LYS A 462 2.35 -16.15 -28.68
C LYS A 462 3.25 -17.39 -28.76
N LYS A 463 4.57 -17.21 -28.81
CA LYS A 463 5.55 -18.31 -28.85
C LYS A 463 5.69 -19.04 -27.50
N ALA A 464 5.55 -18.32 -26.39
CA ALA A 464 5.58 -18.90 -25.04
C ALA A 464 4.31 -19.70 -24.69
N PHE A 465 3.14 -19.29 -25.22
CA PHE A 465 1.88 -20.01 -25.02
C PHE A 465 1.66 -21.16 -26.01
N GLY A 466 2.18 -21.07 -27.25
CA GLY A 466 2.11 -22.16 -28.23
C GLY A 466 2.86 -23.42 -27.80
N GLY A 467 4.02 -23.28 -27.16
CA GLY A 467 4.80 -24.43 -26.66
C GLY A 467 4.21 -25.12 -25.42
N PHE A 468 3.16 -24.56 -24.81
CA PHE A 468 2.48 -25.17 -23.67
C PHE A 468 1.42 -26.20 -24.12
N TYR A 469 0.83 -26.02 -25.30
CA TYR A 469 -0.15 -26.98 -25.85
C TYR A 469 0.51 -28.21 -26.48
N ASP A 470 1.67 -28.07 -27.13
CA ASP A 470 2.39 -29.20 -27.73
C ASP A 470 2.96 -30.19 -26.69
N ASN A 471 3.23 -29.74 -25.46
CA ASN A 471 3.73 -30.59 -24.38
C ASN A 471 2.62 -31.37 -23.64
N ILE A 472 1.36 -30.93 -23.75
CA ILE A 472 0.23 -31.63 -23.13
C ILE A 472 -0.19 -32.82 -24.02
N THR A 473 -0.11 -32.68 -25.35
CA THR A 473 -0.43 -33.78 -26.29
C THR A 473 0.58 -34.93 -26.22
N LEU A 474 1.87 -34.63 -26.00
CA LEU A 474 2.94 -35.63 -25.82
C LEU A 474 2.85 -36.40 -24.49
N PHE A 475 2.21 -35.83 -23.46
CA PHE A 475 2.03 -36.49 -22.16
C PHE A 475 0.79 -37.40 -22.10
N GLU A 476 -0.20 -37.18 -22.96
CA GLU A 476 -1.41 -38.02 -23.04
C GLU A 476 -1.21 -39.27 -23.92
N GLU A 477 -0.31 -39.24 -24.90
CA GLU A 477 0.02 -40.43 -25.73
C GLU A 477 0.86 -41.48 -24.99
N GLN A 478 1.54 -41.13 -23.88
CA GLN A 478 2.35 -42.09 -23.10
C GLN A 478 1.57 -42.84 -21.99
N ARG A 479 0.25 -42.66 -21.88
CA ARG A 479 -0.59 -43.29 -20.83
C ARG A 479 -1.44 -44.48 -21.27
N GLN A 480 -1.23 -45.06 -22.46
CA GLN A 480 -1.82 -46.36 -22.79
C GLN A 480 -1.07 -47.50 -22.08
N ARG A 481 -1.68 -48.03 -21.00
CA ARG A 481 -1.20 -49.22 -20.29
C ARG A 481 -1.23 -50.48 -21.18
N PRO A 482 -0.31 -51.44 -20.98
CA PRO A 482 -0.38 -52.74 -21.64
C PRO A 482 -1.49 -53.60 -21.02
N LYS A 483 -2.14 -54.37 -21.89
CA LYS A 483 -3.17 -55.38 -21.59
C LYS A 483 -2.63 -56.47 -20.66
N PHE A 484 -3.38 -56.77 -19.61
CA PHE A 484 -3.61 -58.13 -19.11
C PHE A 484 -5.08 -58.26 -18.75
#